data_AF-A0A927RIJ4-F1
#
_entry.id   AF-A0A927RIJ4-F1
#
_cell.length_a   1.000
_cell.length_b   1.000
_cell.length_c   1.000
_cell.angle_alpha   90.00
_cell.angle_beta   90.00
_cell.angle_gamma   90.00
#
_symmetry.space_group_name_H-M   'P 1'
#
loop_
_entity.id
_entity.type
_entity.pdbx_description
1 polymer ?
#
loop_
_entity_poly.entity_id
_entity_poly.type
_entity_poly.pdbx_seq_one_letter_code
_entity_poly.pdbx_strand_id
1 'polypeptide(L)'
;MARGTMHTQKETRRRRNAPTHDSTSLTRDGEVRGPSLFDLTGREDWSETVIRWFDTWRRAPQAQVFEATDWARLGLLAAIVESYSRKPSAAALSEIRMNEERLGATFVDRMRARMHIEAEDGDDAPVVSLVDARADLAARLRSGSD
;
A
#
# COMPACT_ATOMS: atom_id res chain seq x y z
N MET A 1 50.84 -12.07 25.22
CA MET A 1 49.90 -13.19 25.42
C MET A 1 48.49 -12.62 25.58
N ALA A 2 47.50 -13.21 24.92
CA ALA A 2 46.31 -12.58 24.35
C ALA A 2 45.30 -11.94 25.34
N ARG A 3 44.81 -10.73 24.99
CA ARG A 3 43.51 -10.22 25.46
C ARG A 3 42.43 -10.86 24.60
N GLY A 4 41.74 -11.86 25.14
CA GLY A 4 40.55 -12.42 24.51
C GLY A 4 39.39 -11.43 24.60
N THR A 5 38.98 -10.85 23.49
CA THR A 5 37.70 -10.16 23.37
C THR A 5 36.58 -11.19 23.57
N MET A 6 35.92 -11.15 24.72
CA MET A 6 34.69 -11.90 24.94
C MET A 6 33.64 -11.35 23.97
N HIS A 7 33.39 -12.08 22.88
CA HIS A 7 32.25 -11.82 22.02
C HIS A 7 31.00 -12.16 22.81
N THR A 8 30.37 -11.16 23.42
CA THR A 8 29.00 -11.31 23.94
C THR A 8 28.13 -11.80 22.79
N GLN A 9 27.64 -13.03 22.87
CA GLN A 9 26.58 -13.49 21.99
C GLN A 9 25.42 -12.51 22.12
N LYS A 10 25.06 -11.84 21.01
CA LYS A 10 23.86 -11.00 20.94
C LYS A 10 22.65 -11.93 20.93
N GLU A 11 22.34 -12.49 22.10
CA GLU A 11 21.11 -13.21 22.35
C GLU A 11 19.95 -12.26 22.03
N THR A 12 19.28 -12.58 20.94
CA THR A 12 18.04 -11.99 20.41
C THR A 12 17.73 -10.57 20.90
N ARG A 13 18.14 -9.56 20.10
CA ARG A 13 17.66 -8.18 20.24
C ARG A 13 16.16 -8.14 19.91
N ARG A 14 15.31 -8.60 20.83
CA ARG A 14 13.85 -8.44 20.79
C ARG A 14 13.57 -6.94 20.66
N ARG A 15 12.75 -6.58 19.66
CA ARG A 15 12.21 -5.23 19.54
C ARG A 15 11.46 -4.93 20.85
N ARG A 16 12.00 -4.01 21.67
CA ARG A 16 11.39 -3.59 22.95
C ARG A 16 10.20 -2.64 22.77
N ASN A 17 10.01 -2.11 21.57
CA ASN A 17 8.91 -1.20 21.29
C ASN A 17 7.77 -2.05 20.75
N ALA A 18 6.84 -2.44 21.63
CA ALA A 18 5.51 -2.82 21.19
C ALA A 18 4.97 -1.66 20.31
N PRO A 19 4.34 -1.94 19.15
CA PRO A 19 3.79 -0.87 18.33
C PRO A 19 2.76 -0.09 19.16
N THR A 20 3.12 1.13 19.54
CA THR A 20 2.31 2.02 20.39
C THR A 20 1.08 2.58 19.67
N HIS A 21 0.97 2.38 18.35
CA HIS A 21 -0.19 2.83 17.58
C HIS A 21 -0.69 1.71 16.69
N ASP A 22 -2.02 1.59 16.67
CA ASP A 22 -2.75 0.64 15.84
C ASP A 22 -2.46 0.88 14.36
N SER A 23 -2.47 -0.21 13.62
CA SER A 23 -2.28 -0.24 12.18
C SER A 23 -3.61 -0.56 11.51
N THR A 24 -3.91 0.10 10.39
CA THR A 24 -5.15 -0.13 9.65
C THR A 24 -4.94 -1.22 8.61
N SER A 25 -5.74 -2.29 8.65
CA SER A 25 -5.77 -3.27 7.56
C SER A 25 -6.82 -2.88 6.53
N LEU A 26 -6.48 -3.00 5.25
CA LEU A 26 -7.28 -2.62 4.09
C LEU A 26 -7.25 -3.74 3.06
N THR A 27 -8.38 -4.05 2.44
CA THR A 27 -8.45 -5.10 1.42
C THR A 27 -8.22 -4.55 0.01
N ARG A 28 -7.55 -5.30 -0.87
CA ARG A 28 -7.50 -4.98 -2.31
C ARG A 28 -8.66 -5.62 -3.06
N ASP A 29 -9.86 -5.06 -2.94
CA ASP A 29 -11.10 -5.59 -3.54
C ASP A 29 -11.54 -4.90 -4.85
N GLY A 30 -10.91 -3.77 -5.20
CA GLY A 30 -11.25 -3.00 -6.40
C GLY A 30 -12.66 -2.39 -6.40
N GLU A 31 -13.36 -2.40 -5.26
CA GLU A 31 -14.69 -1.82 -5.12
C GLU A 31 -14.65 -0.30 -5.34
N VAL A 32 -15.69 0.20 -6.02
CA VAL A 32 -15.85 1.64 -6.25
C VAL A 32 -16.41 2.30 -4.99
N ARG A 33 -15.64 3.19 -4.37
CA ARG A 33 -16.04 3.92 -3.16
C ARG A 33 -16.26 5.41 -3.40
N GLY A 34 -16.98 6.04 -2.48
CA GLY A 34 -17.23 7.47 -2.49
C GLY A 34 -18.20 7.96 -3.57
N PRO A 35 -18.46 9.28 -3.62
CA PRO A 35 -19.30 9.90 -4.65
C PRO A 35 -18.67 9.84 -6.04
N SER A 36 -19.48 10.05 -7.09
CA SER A 36 -18.93 10.24 -8.44
C SER A 36 -18.25 11.61 -8.55
N LEU A 37 -17.39 11.78 -9.56
CA LEU A 37 -16.78 13.08 -9.83
C LEU A 37 -17.83 14.15 -10.17
N PHE A 38 -18.93 13.75 -10.82
CA PHE A 38 -20.06 14.64 -11.07
C PHE A 38 -20.72 15.10 -9.78
N ASP A 39 -21.01 14.19 -8.84
CA ASP A 39 -21.65 14.55 -7.56
C ASP A 39 -20.80 15.54 -6.76
N LEU A 40 -19.47 15.47 -6.87
CA LEU A 40 -18.55 16.37 -6.19
C LEU A 40 -18.38 17.74 -6.88
N THR A 41 -18.49 17.80 -8.20
CA THR A 41 -18.07 18.98 -8.99
C THR A 41 -19.19 19.63 -9.78
N GLY A 42 -20.33 18.96 -9.95
CA GLY A 42 -21.45 19.38 -10.80
C GLY A 42 -21.12 19.40 -12.29
N ARG A 43 -20.02 18.76 -12.70
CA ARG A 43 -19.44 18.88 -14.05
C ARG A 43 -19.25 17.51 -14.70
N GLU A 44 -19.67 17.37 -15.95
CA GLU A 44 -19.59 16.11 -16.72
C GLU A 44 -18.46 16.07 -17.75
N ASP A 45 -18.01 17.22 -18.27
CA ASP A 45 -17.05 17.35 -19.38
C ASP A 45 -15.58 17.21 -18.93
N TRP A 46 -15.29 16.25 -18.07
CA TRP A 46 -13.93 15.95 -17.64
C TRP A 46 -13.16 15.18 -18.70
N SER A 47 -11.87 15.51 -18.88
CA SER A 47 -11.00 14.71 -19.74
C SER A 47 -10.88 13.25 -19.24
N GLU A 48 -10.68 12.31 -20.16
CA GLU A 48 -10.52 10.88 -19.84
C GLU A 48 -9.38 10.63 -18.82
N THR A 49 -8.31 11.42 -18.88
CA THR A 49 -7.21 11.36 -17.91
C THR A 49 -7.68 11.63 -16.49
N VAL A 50 -8.55 12.62 -16.29
CA VAL A 50 -9.07 12.98 -14.96
C VAL A 50 -10.07 11.94 -14.48
N ILE A 51 -10.92 11.42 -15.38
CA ILE A 51 -11.87 10.35 -15.06
C ILE A 51 -11.11 9.11 -14.57
N ARG A 52 -10.08 8.68 -15.31
CA ARG A 52 -9.25 7.53 -14.94
C ARG A 52 -8.48 7.77 -13.63
N TRP A 53 -7.93 8.97 -13.45
CA TRP A 53 -7.27 9.35 -12.21
C TRP A 53 -8.22 9.27 -11.01
N PHE A 54 -9.43 9.81 -11.14
CA PHE A 54 -10.42 9.78 -10.05
C PHE A 54 -10.92 8.36 -9.77
N ASP A 55 -11.18 7.55 -10.80
CA ASP A 55 -11.57 6.15 -10.64
C ASP A 55 -10.49 5.32 -9.94
N THR A 56 -9.20 5.61 -10.20
CA THR A 56 -8.08 4.99 -9.49
C THR A 56 -8.18 5.24 -7.99
N TRP A 57 -8.51 6.47 -7.57
CA TRP A 57 -8.72 6.79 -6.15
C TRP A 57 -9.94 6.09 -5.58
N ARG A 58 -11.06 6.04 -6.31
CA ARG A 58 -12.29 5.37 -5.85
C ARG A 58 -12.11 3.88 -5.60
N ARG A 59 -11.20 3.23 -6.34
CA ARG A 59 -10.92 1.79 -6.24
C ARG A 59 -9.69 1.45 -5.39
N ALA A 60 -8.98 2.46 -4.90
CA ALA A 60 -7.78 2.23 -4.13
C ALA A 60 -8.12 1.71 -2.73
N PRO A 61 -7.33 0.78 -2.14
CA PRO A 61 -7.60 0.23 -0.81
C PRO A 61 -7.77 1.29 0.27
N GLN A 62 -6.97 2.37 0.23
CA GLN A 62 -7.06 3.47 1.20
C GLN A 62 -8.40 4.21 1.18
N ALA A 63 -9.21 4.09 0.12
CA ALA A 63 -10.53 4.70 0.06
C ALA A 63 -11.52 4.09 1.06
N GLN A 64 -11.23 2.93 1.65
CA GLN A 64 -12.04 2.32 2.73
C GLN A 64 -12.12 3.18 3.99
N VAL A 65 -11.14 4.06 4.20
CA VAL A 65 -11.08 4.96 5.37
C VAL A 65 -11.27 6.42 5.01
N PHE A 66 -11.66 6.73 3.76
CA PHE A 66 -11.88 8.11 3.35
C PHE A 66 -13.20 8.63 3.89
N GLU A 67 -13.11 9.81 4.49
CA GLU A 67 -14.26 10.58 4.94
C GLU A 67 -14.72 11.57 3.86
N ALA A 68 -15.86 12.22 4.07
CA ALA A 68 -16.38 13.24 3.16
C ALA A 68 -15.36 14.34 2.83
N THR A 69 -14.48 14.68 3.78
CA THR A 69 -13.39 15.66 3.60
C THR A 69 -12.35 15.22 2.58
N ASP A 70 -12.04 13.93 2.52
CA ASP A 70 -11.06 13.38 1.58
C ASP A 70 -11.63 13.37 0.16
N TRP A 71 -12.89 12.98 0.02
CA TRP A 71 -13.61 13.05 -1.25
C TRP A 71 -13.73 14.48 -1.77
N ALA A 72 -14.09 15.44 -0.90
CA ALA A 72 -14.14 16.85 -1.25
C ALA A 72 -12.75 17.36 -1.72
N ARG A 73 -11.67 16.92 -1.06
CA ARG A 73 -10.31 17.27 -1.46
C ARG A 73 -9.97 16.73 -2.86
N LEU A 74 -10.31 15.48 -3.17
CA LEU A 74 -10.10 14.90 -4.50
C LEU A 74 -10.92 15.63 -5.58
N GLY A 75 -12.17 16.00 -5.28
CA GLY A 75 -13.00 16.81 -6.18
C GLY A 75 -12.35 18.16 -6.53
N LEU A 76 -11.75 18.84 -5.54
CA LEU A 76 -11.00 20.08 -5.76
C LEU A 76 -9.73 19.86 -6.59
N LEU A 77 -9.00 18.77 -6.36
CA LEU A 77 -7.78 18.44 -7.11
C LEU A 77 -8.06 18.10 -8.58
N ALA A 78 -9.25 17.59 -8.92
CA ALA A 78 -9.58 17.21 -10.30
C ALA A 78 -9.33 18.35 -11.30
N ALA A 79 -9.66 19.59 -10.94
CA ALA A 79 -9.41 20.78 -11.75
C ALA A 79 -7.90 21.06 -11.96
N ILE A 80 -7.08 20.83 -10.92
CA ILE A 80 -5.62 21.02 -10.98
C ILE A 80 -4.99 19.91 -11.82
N VAL A 81 -5.41 18.66 -11.65
CA VAL A 81 -4.97 17.51 -12.45
C VAL A 81 -5.30 17.72 -13.92
N GLU A 82 -6.48 18.23 -14.24
CA GLU A 82 -6.85 18.53 -15.61
C GLU A 82 -5.98 19.64 -16.21
N SER A 83 -5.84 20.75 -15.50
CA SER A 83 -4.99 21.87 -15.92
C SER A 83 -3.56 21.41 -16.16
N TYR A 84 -3.01 20.60 -15.24
CA TYR A 84 -1.68 20.01 -15.37
C TYR A 84 -1.58 19.07 -16.59
N SER A 85 -2.60 18.27 -16.85
CA SER A 85 -2.64 17.35 -18.00
C SER A 85 -2.61 18.09 -19.34
N ARG A 86 -3.19 19.30 -19.40
CA ARG A 86 -3.18 20.15 -20.60
C ARG A 86 -1.91 20.99 -20.71
N LYS A 87 -1.45 21.55 -19.58
CA LYS A 87 -0.28 22.43 -19.50
C LYS A 87 0.49 22.13 -18.20
N PRO A 88 1.50 21.25 -18.27
CA PRO A 88 2.29 20.89 -17.10
C PRO A 88 2.97 22.11 -16.48
N SER A 89 2.93 22.19 -15.15
CA SER A 89 3.67 23.20 -14.39
C SER A 89 4.14 22.63 -13.05
N ALA A 90 5.31 23.07 -12.60
CA ALA A 90 5.88 22.63 -11.32
C ALA A 90 4.99 23.02 -10.13
N ALA A 91 4.31 24.16 -10.20
CA ALA A 91 3.37 24.61 -9.18
C ALA A 91 2.18 23.65 -9.06
N ALA A 92 1.51 23.34 -10.17
CA ALA A 92 0.39 22.40 -10.17
C ALA A 92 0.82 20.99 -9.72
N LEU A 93 1.97 20.50 -10.21
CA LEU A 93 2.49 19.20 -9.78
C LEU A 93 2.80 19.16 -8.28
N SER A 94 3.31 20.24 -7.72
CA SER A 94 3.62 20.33 -6.28
C SER A 94 2.36 20.25 -5.43
N GLU A 95 1.28 20.95 -5.82
CA GLU A 95 -0.01 20.88 -5.14
C GLU A 95 -0.66 19.50 -5.26
N ILE A 96 -0.64 18.90 -6.46
CA ILE A 96 -1.13 17.53 -6.68
C ILE A 96 -0.39 16.58 -5.74
N ARG A 97 0.94 16.54 -5.82
CA ARG A 97 1.78 15.66 -4.99
C ARG A 97 1.51 15.84 -3.50
N MET A 98 1.49 17.09 -3.02
CA MET A 98 1.34 17.40 -1.59
C MET A 98 -0.03 16.95 -1.04
N ASN A 99 -1.09 16.99 -1.85
CA ASN A 99 -2.40 16.51 -1.41
C ASN A 99 -2.57 14.99 -1.56
N GLU A 100 -2.04 14.42 -2.64
CA GLU A 100 -2.05 12.97 -2.88
C GLU A 100 -1.24 12.21 -1.82
N GLU A 101 -0.10 12.75 -1.38
CA GLU A 101 0.71 12.18 -0.29
C GLU A 101 -0.08 12.09 1.03
N ARG A 102 -0.91 13.10 1.34
CA ARG A 102 -1.75 13.10 2.55
C ARG A 102 -2.82 12.02 2.55
N LEU A 103 -3.22 11.58 1.36
CA LEU A 103 -4.24 10.55 1.14
C LEU A 103 -3.62 9.16 0.93
N GLY A 104 -2.30 9.00 1.09
CA GLY A 104 -1.67 7.68 0.94
C GLY A 104 -1.46 7.24 -0.51
N ALA A 105 -1.22 8.18 -1.43
CA ALA A 105 -1.02 7.86 -2.85
C ALA A 105 0.13 6.87 -3.09
N THR A 106 1.28 7.10 -2.47
CA THR A 106 2.47 6.26 -2.70
C THR A 106 2.59 5.16 -1.65
N PHE A 107 3.41 4.15 -1.98
CA PHE A 107 3.79 3.11 -1.04
C PHE A 107 4.38 3.69 0.26
N VAL A 108 5.23 4.72 0.13
CA VAL A 108 5.88 5.36 1.28
C VAL A 108 4.85 6.07 2.16
N ASP A 109 3.84 6.71 1.57
CA ASP A 109 2.80 7.40 2.32
C ASP A 109 1.93 6.42 3.10
N ARG A 110 1.54 5.30 2.48
CA ARG A 110 0.80 4.23 3.18
C ARG A 110 1.60 3.60 4.31
N MET A 111 2.90 3.40 4.11
CA MET A 111 3.80 2.92 5.16
C MET A 111 3.88 3.91 6.34
N ARG A 112 3.95 5.22 6.06
CA ARG A 112 3.92 6.26 7.10
C ARG A 112 2.59 6.29 7.86
N ALA A 113 1.49 6.10 7.14
CA ALA A 113 0.14 6.03 7.69
C ALA A 113 -0.18 4.68 8.37
N ARG A 114 0.74 3.71 8.35
CA ARG A 114 0.55 2.35 8.89
C ARG A 114 -0.66 1.62 8.30
N MET A 115 -0.90 1.86 7.01
CA MET A 115 -1.89 1.16 6.22
C MET A 115 -1.28 -0.13 5.66
N HIS A 116 -1.83 -1.26 6.05
CA HIS A 116 -1.49 -2.57 5.50
C HIS A 116 -2.55 -2.94 4.48
N ILE A 117 -2.11 -3.24 3.25
CA ILE A 117 -3.01 -3.71 2.20
C ILE A 117 -2.87 -5.22 2.13
N GLU A 118 -3.93 -5.92 2.48
CA GLU A 118 -4.06 -7.36 2.28
C GLU A 118 -4.28 -7.62 0.79
N ALA A 119 -3.56 -8.62 0.27
CA ALA A 119 -3.85 -9.13 -1.06
C ALA A 119 -5.18 -9.89 -1.00
N GLU A 120 -6.03 -9.76 -2.02
CA GLU A 120 -7.01 -10.82 -2.26
C GLU A 120 -6.23 -12.13 -2.44
N ASP A 121 -6.72 -13.21 -1.83
CA ASP A 121 -6.16 -14.56 -1.88
C ASP A 121 -5.93 -15.02 -3.33
N GLY A 122 -4.76 -14.63 -3.87
CA GLY A 122 -4.28 -15.00 -5.18
C GLY A 122 -3.13 -15.96 -5.00
N ASP A 123 -3.47 -17.25 -4.92
CA ASP A 123 -2.59 -18.39 -4.65
C ASP A 123 -1.83 -18.26 -3.32
N ASP A 124 -2.47 -18.74 -2.25
CA ASP A 124 -1.76 -19.42 -1.16
C ASP A 124 -0.99 -20.60 -1.78
N ALA A 125 0.17 -20.32 -2.38
CA ALA A 125 1.18 -21.34 -2.56
C ALA A 125 1.38 -21.94 -1.17
N PRO A 126 1.13 -23.25 -0.98
CA PRO A 126 1.13 -23.83 0.34
C PRO A 126 2.47 -23.49 0.97
N VAL A 127 2.42 -22.80 2.12
CA VAL A 127 3.62 -22.49 2.91
C VAL A 127 4.14 -23.83 3.41
N VAL A 128 4.95 -24.50 2.61
CA VAL A 128 5.57 -25.77 2.98
C VAL A 128 6.57 -25.43 4.07
N SER A 129 6.30 -25.94 5.27
CA SER A 129 7.26 -25.91 6.37
C SER A 129 8.59 -26.47 5.86
N LEU A 130 9.67 -25.71 6.01
CA LEU A 130 11.02 -26.15 5.63
C LEU A 130 11.43 -27.45 6.36
N VAL A 131 10.81 -27.73 7.50
CA VAL A 131 11.00 -28.98 8.25
C VAL A 131 10.38 -30.15 7.50
N ASP A 132 9.16 -29.98 6.97
CA ASP A 132 8.43 -31.03 6.25
C ASP A 132 9.05 -31.29 4.88
N ALA A 133 9.45 -30.23 4.16
CA ALA A 133 10.19 -30.34 2.91
C ALA A 133 11.53 -31.08 3.08
N ARG A 134 12.22 -30.86 4.21
CA ARG A 134 13.48 -31.54 4.54
C ARG A 134 13.25 -33.02 4.88
N ALA A 135 12.17 -33.34 5.59
CA ALA A 135 11.83 -34.71 5.93
C ALA A 135 11.48 -35.54 4.68
N ASP A 136 10.71 -34.96 3.75
CA ASP A 136 10.34 -35.60 2.48
C ASP A 136 11.55 -35.85 1.58
N LEU A 137 12.43 -34.85 1.42
CA LEU A 137 13.68 -35.00 0.67
C LEU A 137 14.56 -36.12 1.26
N ALA A 138 14.66 -36.19 2.58
CA ALA A 138 15.44 -37.22 3.26
C ALA A 138 14.82 -38.62 3.05
N ALA A 139 13.50 -38.74 2.99
CA ALA A 139 12.82 -40.00 2.69
C ALA A 139 13.07 -40.46 1.25
N ARG A 140 13.01 -39.54 0.28
CA ARG A 140 13.25 -39.83 -1.14
C ARG A 140 14.69 -40.26 -1.44
N LEU A 141 15.66 -39.67 -0.74
CA LEU A 141 17.07 -40.06 -0.85
C LEU A 141 17.34 -41.47 -0.28
N ARG A 142 16.55 -41.91 0.72
CA ARG A 142 16.64 -43.26 1.28
C ARG A 142 15.97 -44.31 0.40
N SER A 143 14.89 -43.96 -0.30
CA SER A 143 14.16 -44.88 -1.18
C SER A 143 14.77 -45.05 -2.58
N GLY A 144 15.77 -44.24 -2.94
CA GLY A 144 16.45 -44.29 -4.25
C GLY A 144 17.83 -44.94 -4.22
N SER A 145 18.19 -45.68 -3.17
CA SER A 145 19.48 -46.39 -3.02
C SER A 145 19.34 -47.93 -3.05
N ASP A 146 18.32 -48.46 -3.71
CA ASP A 146 18.24 -49.88 -4.12
C ASP A 146 18.42 -50.00 -5.64
#